data_AF-A0A3D1BXY4-F1
#
_entry.id   AF-A0A3D1BXY4-F1
#
_cell.length_a   1.000
_cell.length_b   1.000
_cell.length_c   1.000
_cell.angle_alpha   90.00
_cell.angle_beta   90.00
_cell.angle_gamma   90.00
#
_symmetry.space_group_name_H-M   'P 1'
#
loop_
_entity.id
_entity.type
_entity.pdbx_description
1 polymer ?
#
loop_
_entity_poly.entity_id
_entity_poly.type
_entity_poly.pdbx_seq_one_letter_code
_entity_poly.pdbx_strand_id
1 'polypeptide(L)'
;QVAEINVNHYGLHDRIELIQSDLFNALNEKKYDLIISNPPYVNQTSVDSFPLEFLKEPSMALGSGEDGLDHTIRIIQEAKRYLNDGGMLIVEIGHNKDVLLKKFPEIQFQWLDVSLGNDFVFMLEKSQLPD
;
A
#
# COMPACT_ATOMS: atom_id res chain seq x y z
N GLN A 1 4.18 -14.65 -10.39
CA GLN A 1 3.69 -15.33 -11.61
C GLN A 1 2.84 -14.42 -12.51
N VAL A 2 1.71 -13.85 -12.06
CA VAL A 2 0.88 -12.96 -12.90
C VAL A 2 1.61 -11.68 -13.35
N ALA A 3 2.35 -11.03 -12.44
CA ALA A 3 3.13 -9.84 -12.78
C ALA A 3 4.14 -10.09 -13.92
N GLU A 4 4.83 -11.23 -13.87
CA GLU A 4 5.79 -11.65 -14.90
C GLU A 4 5.12 -11.91 -16.25
N ILE A 5 3.93 -12.52 -16.25
CA ILE A 5 3.13 -12.69 -17.48
C ILE A 5 2.80 -11.33 -18.10
N ASN A 6 2.39 -10.36 -17.29
CA ASN A 6 2.07 -9.02 -17.77
C ASN A 6 3.31 -8.30 -18.32
N VAL A 7 4.44 -8.35 -17.61
CA VAL A 7 5.71 -7.76 -18.08
C VAL A 7 6.13 -8.38 -19.42
N ASN A 8 6.01 -9.69 -19.56
CA ASN A 8 6.28 -10.40 -20.81
C ASN A 8 5.35 -9.96 -21.94
N HIS A 9 4.04 -9.94 -21.68
CA HIS A 9 3.03 -9.59 -22.68
C HIS A 9 3.22 -8.18 -23.25
N TYR A 10 3.61 -7.23 -22.39
CA TYR A 10 3.82 -5.83 -22.78
C TYR A 10 5.27 -5.51 -23.16
N GLY A 11 6.20 -6.47 -23.10
CA GLY A 11 7.61 -6.27 -23.46
C GLY A 11 8.33 -5.25 -22.56
N LEU A 12 8.07 -5.26 -21.26
CA LEU A 12 8.50 -4.20 -20.33
C LEU A 12 9.76 -4.50 -19.52
N HIS A 13 10.52 -5.54 -19.87
CA HIS A 13 11.68 -6.00 -19.12
C HIS A 13 12.77 -4.93 -18.91
N ASP A 14 12.93 -4.00 -19.86
CA ASP A 14 13.92 -2.92 -19.75
C ASP A 14 13.52 -1.82 -18.75
N ARG A 15 12.27 -1.83 -18.27
CA ARG A 15 11.71 -0.79 -17.39
C ARG A 15 11.14 -1.32 -16.08
N ILE A 16 10.83 -2.61 -15.99
CA ILE A 16 10.21 -3.22 -14.81
C ILE A 16 11.12 -4.34 -14.29
N GLU A 17 11.59 -4.14 -13.06
CA GLU A 17 12.26 -5.17 -12.25
C GLU A 17 11.22 -5.77 -11.29
N LEU A 18 11.03 -7.08 -11.34
CA LEU A 18 10.12 -7.79 -10.45
C LEU A 18 10.89 -8.41 -9.28
N ILE A 19 10.49 -8.08 -8.06
CA ILE A 19 11.10 -8.61 -6.83
C ILE A 19 10.00 -9.27 -6.01
N GLN A 20 10.20 -10.54 -5.64
CA GLN A 20 9.33 -11.23 -4.68
C GLN A 20 9.81 -10.90 -3.26
N SER A 21 8.97 -10.21 -2.49
CA SER A 21 9.30 -9.71 -1.16
C SER A 21 8.09 -9.77 -0.22
N ASP A 22 8.34 -9.80 1.08
CA ASP A 22 7.37 -9.35 2.09
C ASP A 22 7.65 -7.88 2.37
N LEU A 23 6.82 -7.01 1.81
CA LEU A 23 7.01 -5.56 1.79
C LEU A 23 8.45 -5.20 1.40
N PHE A 24 9.21 -4.60 2.31
CA PHE A 24 10.56 -4.10 2.06
C PHE A 24 11.67 -5.14 2.28
N ASN A 25 11.38 -6.33 2.80
CA ASN A 25 12.39 -7.28 3.30
C ASN A 25 13.43 -7.74 2.26
N ALA A 26 13.05 -7.85 0.99
CA ALA A 26 13.95 -8.24 -0.09
C ALA A 26 14.46 -7.06 -0.92
N LEU A 27 14.12 -5.81 -0.53
CA LEU A 27 14.65 -4.64 -1.18
C LEU A 27 16.06 -4.37 -0.63
N ASN A 28 17.02 -4.23 -1.53
CA ASN A 28 18.34 -3.69 -1.18
C ASN A 28 18.18 -2.26 -0.65
N GLU A 29 19.24 -1.65 -0.09
CA GLU A 29 19.25 -0.24 0.38
C GLU A 29 19.08 0.81 -0.75
N LYS A 30 18.45 0.43 -1.86
CA LYS A 30 18.04 1.30 -2.95
C LYS A 30 16.95 2.24 -2.46
N LYS A 31 17.08 3.50 -2.86
CA LYS A 31 16.11 4.55 -2.57
C LYS A 31 15.32 4.91 -3.83
N TYR A 32 14.09 5.34 -3.62
CA TYR A 32 13.12 5.69 -4.64
C TYR A 32 12.64 7.12 -4.45
N ASP A 33 12.31 7.80 -5.55
CA ASP A 33 11.67 9.12 -5.49
C ASP A 33 10.17 8.99 -5.20
N LEU A 34 9.58 7.84 -5.53
CA LEU A 34 8.16 7.57 -5.36
C LEU A 34 7.94 6.12 -4.99
N ILE A 35 7.15 5.89 -3.93
CA ILE A 35 6.61 4.59 -3.57
C ILE A 35 5.08 4.67 -3.68
N ILE A 36 4.49 3.75 -4.44
CA ILE A 36 3.04 3.61 -4.58
C ILE A 36 2.66 2.23 -4.08
N SER A 37 1.60 2.15 -3.27
CA SER A 37 1.09 0.86 -2.79
C SER A 37 -0.43 0.83 -2.79
N ASN A 38 -0.98 -0.29 -3.25
CA ASN A 38 -2.37 -0.67 -3.00
C ASN A 38 -2.36 -1.94 -2.15
N PRO A 39 -2.09 -1.82 -0.83
CA PRO A 39 -2.05 -2.97 0.06
C PRO A 39 -3.47 -3.51 0.32
N PRO A 40 -3.59 -4.76 0.78
CA PRO A 40 -4.84 -5.27 1.35
C PRO A 40 -5.37 -4.32 2.42
N TYR A 41 -6.65 -3.98 2.36
CA TYR A 41 -7.27 -3.06 3.33
C TYR A 41 -8.65 -3.52 3.84
N VAL A 42 -9.05 -4.76 3.55
CA VAL A 42 -10.34 -5.28 4.06
C VAL A 42 -10.13 -5.81 5.48
N ASN A 43 -11.00 -5.40 6.40
CA ASN A 43 -10.99 -5.94 7.76
C ASN A 43 -11.56 -7.36 7.78
N GLN A 44 -11.10 -8.17 8.73
CA GLN A 44 -11.46 -9.60 8.81
C GLN A 44 -12.99 -9.82 8.84
N THR A 45 -13.73 -8.97 9.55
CA THR A 45 -15.20 -9.04 9.68
C THR A 45 -15.92 -8.82 8.35
N SER A 46 -15.38 -7.98 7.46
CA SER A 46 -15.92 -7.77 6.11
C SER A 46 -15.55 -8.92 5.17
N VAL A 47 -14.37 -9.51 5.35
CA VAL A 47 -13.96 -10.73 4.63
C VAL A 47 -14.90 -11.89 4.95
N ASP A 48 -15.25 -12.06 6.22
CA ASP A 48 -16.13 -13.13 6.70
C ASP A 48 -17.60 -12.96 6.26
N SER A 49 -18.00 -11.76 5.81
CA SER A 49 -19.36 -11.44 5.35
C SER A 49 -19.50 -11.35 3.83
N PHE A 50 -18.43 -11.58 3.07
CA PHE A 50 -18.50 -11.53 1.62
C PHE A 50 -19.35 -12.67 1.02
N PRO A 51 -20.16 -12.38 -0.02
CA PRO A 51 -20.74 -13.42 -0.87
C PRO A 51 -19.63 -14.32 -1.43
N LEU A 52 -19.91 -15.62 -1.60
CA LEU A 52 -18.98 -16.66 -2.09
C LEU A 52 -18.19 -16.28 -3.36
N GLU A 53 -18.67 -15.31 -4.13
CA GLU A 53 -18.07 -14.80 -5.36
C GLU A 53 -16.80 -13.96 -5.13
N PHE A 54 -16.71 -13.25 -4.00
CA PHE A 54 -15.52 -12.45 -3.61
C PHE A 54 -14.43 -13.30 -2.93
N LEU A 55 -14.74 -14.53 -2.50
CA LEU A 55 -13.78 -15.50 -1.97
C LEU A 55 -12.89 -16.14 -3.06
N LYS A 56 -13.04 -15.72 -4.32
CA LYS A 56 -12.18 -16.17 -5.43
C LYS A 56 -10.83 -15.45 -5.46
N GLU A 57 -10.71 -14.33 -4.76
CA GLU A 57 -9.41 -13.68 -4.54
C GLU A 57 -8.67 -14.37 -3.38
N PRO A 58 -7.34 -14.57 -3.49
CA PRO A 58 -6.58 -15.26 -2.44
C PRO A 58 -6.77 -14.54 -1.09
N SER A 59 -7.08 -15.29 -0.03
CA SER A 59 -7.36 -14.74 1.31
C SER A 59 -6.27 -13.81 1.86
N MET A 60 -5.02 -13.99 1.41
CA MET A 60 -3.88 -13.12 1.70
C MET A 60 -4.02 -11.70 1.12
N ALA A 61 -4.83 -11.52 0.06
CA ALA A 61 -5.10 -10.22 -0.57
C ALA A 61 -6.23 -9.45 0.10
N LEU A 62 -7.02 -10.10 0.96
CA LEU A 62 -8.20 -9.50 1.58
C LEU A 62 -7.93 -9.03 3.01
N GLY A 63 -7.27 -9.84 3.85
CA GLY A 63 -7.07 -9.50 5.26
C GLY A 63 -5.83 -8.64 5.52
N SER A 64 -6.00 -7.48 6.19
CA SER A 64 -4.88 -6.70 6.76
C SER A 64 -5.06 -6.45 8.27
N GLY A 65 -5.28 -7.51 9.02
CA GLY A 65 -5.53 -7.46 10.47
C GLY A 65 -6.96 -7.09 10.84
N GLU A 66 -7.22 -6.93 12.14
CA GLU A 66 -8.56 -6.59 12.67
C GLU A 66 -9.09 -5.27 12.10
N ASP A 67 -8.20 -4.30 11.88
CA ASP A 67 -8.53 -2.95 11.41
C ASP A 67 -8.33 -2.76 9.90
N GLY A 68 -7.86 -3.78 9.17
CA GLY A 68 -7.54 -3.66 7.74
C GLY A 68 -6.35 -2.73 7.43
N LEU A 69 -5.45 -2.48 8.39
CA LEU A 69 -4.34 -1.51 8.24
C LEU A 69 -2.94 -2.06 8.56
N ASP A 70 -2.79 -3.34 8.95
CA ASP A 70 -1.48 -3.91 9.31
C ASP A 70 -0.37 -3.64 8.27
N HIS A 71 -0.65 -3.87 6.99
CA HIS A 71 0.31 -3.60 5.92
C HIS A 71 0.55 -2.10 5.74
N THR A 72 -0.50 -1.27 5.76
CA THR A 72 -0.40 0.19 5.66
C THR A 72 0.47 0.78 6.78
N ILE A 73 0.31 0.29 8.01
CA ILE A 73 1.09 0.71 9.17
C ILE A 73 2.57 0.37 8.97
N ARG A 74 2.88 -0.87 8.57
CA ARG A 74 4.27 -1.29 8.26
C ARG A 74 4.85 -0.43 7.13
N ILE A 75 4.07 -0.14 6.09
CA ILE A 75 4.51 0.72 4.99
C ILE A 75 4.88 2.12 5.48
N ILE A 76 4.02 2.76 6.30
CA ILE A 76 4.30 4.10 6.84
C ILE A 76 5.56 4.09 7.72
N GLN A 77 5.75 3.03 8.52
CA GLN A 77 6.91 2.90 9.43
C GLN A 77 8.24 2.65 8.70
N GLU A 78 8.21 1.93 7.57
CA GLU A 78 9.43 1.49 6.89
C GLU A 78 9.81 2.38 5.69
N ALA A 79 8.83 2.99 5.01
CA ALA A 79 9.02 3.69 3.74
C ALA A 79 10.08 4.81 3.80
N LYS A 80 10.26 5.47 4.94
CA LYS A 80 11.23 6.57 5.10
C LYS A 80 12.66 6.14 4.75
N ARG A 81 13.03 4.90 5.05
CA ARG A 81 14.37 4.34 4.78
C ARG A 81 14.64 4.15 3.28
N TYR A 82 13.56 3.93 2.52
CA TYR A 82 13.60 3.62 1.09
C TYR A 82 13.26 4.82 0.21
N LEU A 83 13.01 6.00 0.78
CA LEU A 83 12.76 7.22 0.01
C LEU A 83 14.01 8.11 -0.08
N ASN A 84 14.21 8.72 -1.25
CA ASN A 84 15.11 9.86 -1.42
C ASN A 84 14.58 11.09 -0.68
N ASP A 85 15.44 12.07 -0.41
CA ASP A 85 14.99 13.35 0.14
C ASP A 85 14.07 14.05 -0.86
N GLY A 86 12.91 14.52 -0.40
CA GLY A 86 11.83 15.01 -1.26
C GLY A 86 10.99 13.91 -1.93
N GLY A 87 11.26 12.63 -1.64
CA GLY A 87 10.48 11.52 -2.14
C GLY A 87 9.09 11.42 -1.50
N MET A 88 8.17 10.75 -2.19
CA MET A 88 6.76 10.64 -1.79
C MET A 88 6.30 9.19 -1.63
N LEU A 89 5.37 8.99 -0.69
CA LEU A 89 4.61 7.77 -0.48
C LEU A 89 3.14 8.03 -0.84
N ILE A 90 2.56 7.17 -1.70
CA ILE A 90 1.14 7.20 -2.05
C ILE A 90 0.54 5.83 -1.74
N VAL A 91 -0.53 5.79 -0.93
CA VAL A 91 -1.14 4.52 -0.50
C VAL A 91 -2.66 4.59 -0.55
N GLU A 92 -3.26 3.56 -1.16
CA GLU A 92 -4.70 3.30 -1.10
C GLU A 92 -5.05 2.54 0.18
N ILE A 93 -6.10 2.95 0.89
CA ILE A 93 -6.52 2.36 2.18
C ILE A 93 -8.00 2.01 2.25
N GLY A 94 -8.74 2.15 1.14
CA GLY A 94 -10.20 1.98 1.16
C GLY A 94 -10.88 2.96 2.12
N HIS A 95 -11.84 2.46 2.90
CA HIS A 95 -12.63 3.27 3.85
C HIS A 95 -11.97 3.48 5.22
N ASN A 96 -10.67 3.20 5.36
CA ASN A 96 -10.00 3.13 6.68
C ASN A 96 -9.42 4.46 7.17
N LYS A 97 -9.81 5.61 6.59
CA LYS A 97 -9.29 6.94 6.95
C LYS A 97 -9.37 7.23 8.45
N ASP A 98 -10.55 7.07 9.06
CA ASP A 98 -10.75 7.41 10.47
C ASP A 98 -9.90 6.55 11.40
N VAL A 99 -9.70 5.27 11.05
CA VAL A 99 -8.84 4.36 11.81
C VAL A 99 -7.37 4.74 11.65
N LEU A 100 -6.96 5.12 10.43
CA LEU A 100 -5.60 5.56 10.16
C LEU A 100 -5.25 6.85 10.92
N LEU A 101 -6.15 7.84 10.91
CA LEU A 101 -5.96 9.11 11.63
C LEU A 101 -5.85 8.90 13.15
N LYS A 102 -6.58 7.92 13.72
CA LYS A 102 -6.44 7.57 15.14
C LYS A 102 -5.09 6.93 15.46
N LYS A 103 -4.52 6.13 14.55
CA LYS A 103 -3.22 5.49 14.74
C LYS A 103 -2.05 6.46 14.55
N PHE A 104 -2.22 7.48 13.70
CA PHE A 104 -1.21 8.50 13.40
C PHE A 104 -1.77 9.92 13.56
N PRO A 105 -2.13 10.34 14.79
CA PRO A 105 -2.78 11.64 15.02
C PRO A 105 -1.88 12.84 14.71
N GLU A 106 -0.56 12.65 14.74
CA GLU A 106 0.44 13.71 14.50
C GLU A 106 0.81 13.87 13.01
N ILE A 107 0.42 12.91 12.15
CA ILE A 107 0.75 12.97 10.73
C ILE A 107 -0.33 13.76 9.99
N GLN A 108 0.09 14.78 9.25
CA GLN A 108 -0.79 15.55 8.37
C GLN A 108 -0.90 14.86 7.00
N PHE A 109 -1.89 13.98 6.86
CA PHE A 109 -2.17 13.30 5.60
C PHE A 109 -2.74 14.24 4.53
N GLN A 110 -2.16 14.21 3.34
CA GLN A 110 -2.78 14.81 2.15
C GLN A 110 -3.64 13.75 1.46
N TRP A 111 -4.94 13.98 1.36
CA TRP A 111 -5.86 13.09 0.66
C TRP A 111 -5.97 13.46 -0.80
N LEU A 112 -5.87 12.48 -1.69
CA LEU A 112 -5.96 12.68 -3.13
C LEU A 112 -7.39 12.42 -3.62
N ASP A 113 -7.88 13.28 -4.51
CA ASP A 113 -9.14 13.05 -5.21
C ASP A 113 -8.95 11.94 -6.25
N VAL A 114 -9.77 10.89 -6.18
CA VAL A 114 -9.76 9.79 -7.15
C VAL A 114 -11.15 9.61 -7.78
N SER A 115 -11.25 8.85 -8.86
CA SER A 115 -12.51 8.63 -9.58
C SER A 115 -13.60 7.95 -8.73
N LEU A 116 -13.20 7.19 -7.72
CA LEU A 116 -14.09 6.53 -6.77
C LEU A 116 -14.53 7.45 -5.62
N GLY A 117 -13.97 8.65 -5.53
CA GLY A 117 -14.26 9.66 -4.51
C GLY A 117 -13.00 10.13 -3.77
N ASN A 118 -13.20 10.59 -2.55
CA ASN A 118 -12.15 11.16 -1.71
C ASN A 118 -11.82 10.21 -0.57
N ASP A 119 -10.74 10.46 0.17
CA ASP A 119 -10.40 9.74 1.41
C ASP A 119 -9.91 8.27 1.25
N PHE A 120 -9.81 7.79 0.02
CA PHE A 120 -9.32 6.44 -0.29
C PHE A 120 -7.81 6.34 -0.42
N VAL A 121 -7.18 7.43 -0.86
CA VAL A 121 -5.75 7.47 -1.17
C VAL A 121 -5.13 8.66 -0.47
N PHE A 122 -4.04 8.41 0.26
CA PHE A 122 -3.24 9.48 0.84
C PHE A 122 -1.89 9.61 0.15
N MET A 123 -1.29 10.79 0.28
CA MET A 123 0.09 11.10 -0.06
C MET A 123 0.81 11.63 1.19
N LEU A 124 2.05 11.20 1.40
CA LEU A 124 2.98 11.75 2.37
C LEU A 124 4.33 12.01 1.72
N GLU A 125 4.95 13.14 2.01
CA GLU A 125 6.38 13.35 1.76
C GLU A 125 7.20 12.56 2.78
N LYS A 126 8.44 12.19 2.40
CA LYS A 126 9.39 11.52 3.31
C LYS A 126 9.58 12.26 4.64
N SER A 127 9.53 13.59 4.61
CA SER A 127 9.67 14.46 5.79
C SER A 127 8.56 14.26 6.83
N GLN A 128 7.39 13.79 6.40
CA GLN A 128 6.22 13.56 7.24
C GLN A 128 6.17 12.13 7.82
N LEU A 129 7.01 11.22 7.33
CA LEU A 129 7.06 9.84 7.80
C LEU A 129 7.76 9.74 9.16
N PRO A 130 7.31 8.82 10.05
CA PRO A 130 7.98 8.55 11.32
C PRO A 130 9.41 8.04 11.10
N ASP A 131 10.27 8.23 12.12
CA ASP A 131 11.65 7.72 12.13
C ASP A 131 11.74 6.20 12.35
#